data_AF-A0A8T6Q125-F1
#
_entry.id   AF-A0A8T6Q125-F1
#
_cell.length_a   1.000
_cell.length_b   1.000
_cell.length_c   1.000
_cell.angle_alpha   90.00
_cell.angle_beta   90.00
_cell.angle_gamma   90.00
#
_symmetry.space_group_name_H-M   'P 1'
#
loop_
_entity.id
_entity.type
_entity.pdbx_description
1 polymer ?
#
loop_
_entity_poly.entity_id
_entity_poly.type
_entity_poly.pdbx_seq_one_letter_code
_entity_poly.pdbx_strand_id
1 'polypeptide(L)'
;HPQTEALLWQHETRHAYNAQGLANRCIPDSLPAVEWLTYGSGYLAGMKLGDTPLVEYTRDRLHRETLRSFGRYELTTAYTPAGQLQ
;
A
#
# COMPACT_ATOMS: atom_id res chain seq x y z
N HIS A 1 2.17 -11.44 -46.03
CA HIS A 1 1.31 -10.82 -45.01
C HIS A 1 1.87 -9.45 -44.68
N PRO A 2 1.18 -8.34 -44.96
CA PRO A 2 1.61 -7.07 -44.42
C PRO A 2 1.26 -7.07 -42.93
N GLN A 3 2.26 -6.91 -42.06
CA GLN A 3 2.02 -6.65 -40.65
C GLN A 3 1.51 -5.22 -40.53
N THR A 4 0.24 -5.07 -40.20
CA THR A 4 -0.33 -3.78 -39.81
C THR A 4 0.33 -3.37 -38.49
N GLU A 5 0.91 -2.18 -38.41
CA GLU A 5 1.47 -1.56 -37.18
C GLU A 5 0.37 -1.17 -36.17
N ALA A 6 -0.73 -1.92 -36.11
CA ALA A 6 -1.86 -1.63 -35.25
C ALA A 6 -1.50 -1.96 -33.79
N LEU A 7 -1.55 -0.96 -32.91
CA LEU A 7 -1.41 -1.13 -31.47
C LEU A 7 -2.53 -2.04 -30.95
N LEU A 8 -2.17 -3.24 -30.48
CA LEU A 8 -3.14 -4.24 -30.01
C LEU A 8 -3.61 -4.02 -28.57
N TRP A 9 -2.76 -3.42 -27.74
CA TRP A 9 -3.08 -3.07 -26.35
C TRP A 9 -2.15 -1.96 -25.86
N GLN A 10 -2.63 -1.19 -24.88
CA GLN A 10 -1.85 -0.19 -24.15
C GLN A 10 -2.31 -0.20 -22.69
N HIS A 11 -1.40 0.11 -21.78
CA HIS A 11 -1.70 0.30 -20.36
C HIS A 11 -0.97 1.53 -19.83
N GLU A 12 -1.63 2.33 -19.01
CA GLU A 12 -1.03 3.44 -18.25
C GLU A 12 -1.17 3.19 -16.74
N THR A 13 -0.09 3.50 -16.01
CA THR A 13 -0.14 3.66 -14.56
C THR A 13 0.48 5.00 -14.20
N ARG A 14 -0.27 5.80 -13.44
CA ARG A 14 0.20 7.08 -12.92
C ARG A 14 0.57 6.96 -11.45
N HIS A 15 1.66 7.59 -11.06
CA HIS A 15 2.11 7.64 -9.67
C HIS A 15 2.09 9.08 -9.16
N ALA A 16 1.68 9.27 -7.91
CA ALA A 16 1.81 10.54 -7.20
C ALA A 16 2.71 10.37 -5.97
N TYR A 17 3.38 11.46 -5.63
CA TYR A 17 4.33 11.54 -4.53
C TYR A 17 3.94 12.69 -3.60
N ASN A 18 4.13 12.50 -2.30
CA ASN A 18 3.89 13.55 -1.30
C ASN A 18 5.03 14.59 -1.29
N ALA A 19 4.93 15.61 -0.43
CA ALA A 19 5.93 16.68 -0.33
C ALA A 19 7.35 16.20 0.08
N GLN A 20 7.47 14.99 0.64
CA GLN A 20 8.75 14.37 1.00
C GLN A 20 9.31 13.49 -0.14
N GLY A 21 8.63 13.42 -1.28
CA GLY A 21 9.00 12.57 -2.41
C GLY A 21 8.65 11.10 -2.22
N LEU A 22 7.82 10.74 -1.24
CA LEU A 22 7.35 9.36 -1.04
C LEU A 22 6.10 9.09 -1.88
N ALA A 23 6.06 7.94 -2.55
CA ALA A 23 4.87 7.52 -3.30
C ALA A 23 3.67 7.37 -2.34
N ASN A 24 2.56 8.04 -2.66
CA ASN A 24 1.36 8.02 -1.83
C ASN A 24 0.10 7.64 -2.60
N ARG A 25 0.15 7.61 -3.94
CA ARG A 25 -0.97 7.15 -4.78
C ARG A 25 -0.48 6.51 -6.09
N CYS A 26 -1.16 5.46 -6.52
CA CYS A 26 -1.01 4.80 -7.80
C CYS A 26 -2.39 4.72 -8.48
N ILE A 27 -2.47 5.08 -9.75
CA ILE A 27 -3.71 5.13 -10.53
C ILE A 27 -3.52 4.23 -11.75
N PRO A 28 -3.98 2.96 -11.69
CA PRO A 28 -4.03 2.08 -12.85
C PRO A 28 -5.19 2.49 -13.75
N ASP A 29 -5.11 2.23 -15.05
CA ASP A 29 -6.15 2.58 -16.05
C ASP A 29 -7.60 2.47 -15.57
N SER A 30 -8.10 1.24 -15.39
CA SER A 30 -9.53 0.95 -15.20
C SER A 30 -9.86 0.53 -13.77
N LEU A 31 -8.99 0.88 -12.82
CA LEU A 31 -9.14 0.53 -11.41
C LEU A 31 -9.19 1.80 -10.56
N PRO A 32 -9.87 1.78 -9.39
CA PRO A 32 -9.73 2.84 -8.41
C PRO A 32 -8.27 3.06 -8.03
N ALA A 33 -7.94 4.27 -7.58
CA ALA A 33 -6.59 4.58 -7.13
C ALA A 33 -6.22 3.75 -5.89
N VAL A 34 -4.99 3.25 -5.86
CA VAL A 34 -4.39 2.70 -4.65
C VAL A 34 -3.71 3.84 -3.91
N GLU A 35 -4.04 4.04 -2.63
CA GLU A 35 -3.45 5.08 -1.79
C GLU A 35 -2.73 4.47 -0.59
N TRP A 36 -1.49 4.92 -0.34
CA TRP A 36 -0.73 4.59 0.86
C TRP A 36 -0.90 5.70 1.89
N LEU A 37 -1.45 5.34 3.05
CA LEU A 37 -1.63 6.25 4.17
C LEU A 37 -0.39 6.16 5.06
N THR A 38 0.28 7.28 5.26
CA THR A 38 1.52 7.34 6.05
C THR A 38 1.39 8.32 7.20
N TYR A 39 2.09 8.06 8.31
CA TYR A 39 2.23 9.00 9.42
C TYR A 39 3.71 9.27 9.73
N GLY A 40 3.97 10.39 10.41
CA GLY A 40 5.31 10.80 10.82
C GLY A 40 6.27 10.88 9.63
N SER A 41 7.37 10.14 9.72
CA SER A 41 8.45 10.11 8.72
C SER A 41 8.20 9.15 7.54
N GLY A 42 6.93 8.77 7.27
CA GLY A 42 6.58 7.86 6.17
C GLY A 42 6.24 6.43 6.60
N TYR A 43 5.96 6.19 7.89
CA TYR A 43 5.50 4.88 8.34
C TYR A 43 4.10 4.58 7.79
N LEU A 44 3.93 3.39 7.19
CA LEU A 44 2.67 2.98 6.57
C LEU A 44 1.59 2.70 7.62
N ALA A 45 0.58 3.57 7.75
CA ALA A 45 -0.60 3.35 8.58
C ALA A 45 -1.57 2.35 7.94
N GLY A 46 -1.71 2.41 6.61
CA GLY A 46 -2.63 1.56 5.87
C GLY A 46 -2.58 1.80 4.37
N MET A 47 -3.40 1.05 3.63
CA MET A 47 -3.57 1.18 2.19
C MET A 47 -5.05 1.02 1.85
N LYS A 48 -5.52 1.75 0.85
CA LYS A 48 -6.90 1.65 0.36
C LYS A 48 -6.95 1.61 -1.17
N LEU A 49 -8.00 0.99 -1.70
CA LEU A 49 -8.38 0.99 -3.12
C LEU A 49 -9.64 1.83 -3.27
N GLY A 50 -9.51 3.02 -3.83
CA GLY A 50 -10.54 4.05 -3.74
C GLY A 50 -10.84 4.36 -2.28
N ASP A 51 -12.07 4.10 -1.85
CA ASP A 51 -12.50 4.25 -0.45
C ASP A 51 -12.55 2.92 0.32
N THR A 52 -12.14 1.81 -0.29
CA THR A 52 -12.11 0.49 0.36
C THR A 52 -10.76 0.27 1.06
N PRO A 53 -10.71 0.12 2.40
CA PRO A 53 -9.49 -0.27 3.09
C PRO A 53 -9.01 -1.64 2.62
N LEU A 54 -7.71 -1.75 2.33
CA LEU A 54 -7.05 -3.00 1.96
C LEU A 54 -6.19 -3.55 3.09
N VAL A 55 -5.41 -2.67 3.73
CA VAL A 55 -4.58 -3.04 4.88
C VAL A 55 -4.61 -1.93 5.92
N GLU A 56 -4.65 -2.34 7.18
CA GLU A 56 -4.51 -1.46 8.35
C GLU A 56 -3.46 -2.04 9.29
N TYR A 57 -2.62 -1.17 9.85
CA TYR A 57 -1.54 -1.55 10.74
C TYR A 57 -1.70 -0.90 12.10
N THR A 58 -1.84 -1.71 13.15
CA THR A 58 -1.69 -1.27 14.53
C THR A 58 -0.26 -1.50 14.98
N ARG A 59 0.28 -0.52 15.71
CA ARG A 59 1.66 -0.56 16.20
C ARG A 59 1.73 -0.27 17.68
N ASP A 60 2.77 -0.80 18.31
CA ASP A 60 3.12 -0.43 19.66
C ASP A 60 3.85 0.92 19.72
N ARG A 61 4.18 1.34 20.95
CA ARG A 61 4.94 2.56 21.24
C ARG A 61 6.37 2.59 20.65
N LEU A 62 6.89 1.47 20.16
CA LEU A 62 8.18 1.38 19.49
C LEU A 62 8.03 1.31 17.95
N HIS A 63 6.83 1.59 17.42
CA HIS A 63 6.49 1.54 16.00
C HIS A 63 6.63 0.15 15.36
N ARG A 64 6.56 -0.92 16.16
CA ARG A 64 6.54 -2.30 15.66
C ARG A 64 5.09 -2.73 15.40
N GLU A 65 4.86 -3.43 14.30
CA GLU A 65 3.53 -3.92 13.92
C GLU A 65 3.05 -5.01 14.87
N THR A 66 1.97 -4.75 15.61
CA THR A 66 1.38 -5.74 16.53
C THR A 66 0.12 -6.39 15.99
N LEU A 67 -0.57 -5.71 15.06
CA LEU A 67 -1.73 -6.24 14.35
C LEU A 67 -1.70 -5.71 12.92
N ARG A 68 -2.05 -6.58 11.98
CA ARG A 68 -2.38 -6.20 10.61
C ARG A 68 -3.73 -6.79 10.23
N SER A 69 -4.64 -5.94 9.81
CA SER A 69 -5.88 -6.35 9.17
C SER A 69 -5.70 -6.25 7.66
N PHE A 70 -6.01 -7.30 6.91
CA PHE A 70 -5.93 -7.36 5.45
C PHE A 70 -7.17 -8.04 4.88
N GLY A 71 -8.09 -7.24 4.34
CA GLY A 71 -9.42 -7.72 3.99
C GLY A 71 -10.11 -8.35 5.20
N ARG A 72 -10.47 -9.64 5.08
CA ARG A 72 -11.11 -10.41 6.17
C ARG A 72 -10.13 -11.07 7.14
N TYR A 73 -8.84 -10.91 6.94
CA TYR A 73 -7.81 -11.61 7.69
C TYR A 73 -7.15 -10.66 8.69
N GLU A 74 -6.81 -11.20 9.84
CA GLU A 74 -6.01 -10.50 10.84
C GLU A 74 -4.77 -11.33 11.16
N LEU A 75 -3.64 -10.65 11.31
CA LEU A 75 -2.39 -11.20 11.79
C LEU A 75 -1.98 -10.44 13.04
N THR A 76 -1.92 -11.13 14.18
CA THR A 76 -1.33 -10.59 15.40
C THR A 76 0.13 -11.02 15.50
N THR A 77 1.01 -10.07 15.77
CA THR A 77 2.44 -10.32 15.96
C THR A 77 2.84 -9.86 17.35
N ALA A 78 3.51 -10.73 18.09
CA ALA A 78 4.04 -10.42 19.41
C ALA A 78 5.57 -10.38 19.38
N TYR A 79 6.15 -9.49 20.18
CA TYR A 79 7.59 -9.34 20.29
C TYR A 79 8.03 -9.49 21.73
N THR A 80 9.19 -10.10 21.93
CA THR A 80 9.89 -10.06 23.21
C THR A 80 10.30 -8.61 23.55
N PRO A 81 10.61 -8.31 24.82
CA PRO A 81 11.17 -7.01 25.20
C PRO A 81 12.46 -6.65 24.45
N ALA A 82 13.25 -7.66 24.06
CA ALA A 82 14.46 -7.49 23.25
C ALA A 82 14.17 -7.27 21.75
N GLY A 83 12.91 -7.35 21.32
CA GLY A 83 12.49 -7.08 19.94
C GLY A 83 12.47 -8.29 19.01
N GLN A 84 12.61 -9.50 19.55
CA GLN A 84 12.51 -10.74 18.75
C GLN A 84 11.05 -11.13 18.57
N LEU A 85 10.72 -11.75 17.43
CA LEU A 85 9.42 -12.36 17.21
C LEU A 85 9.21 -13.51 18.20
N GLN A 86 7.99 -13.65 18.70
CA GLN A 86 7.56 -14.77 19.55
C GLN A 86 6.97 -15.92 18.74
#